data_AF-A0A661UNX8-F1
#
_entry.id   AF-A0A661UNX8-F1
#
_cell.length_a   1.000
_cell.length_b   1.000
_cell.length_c   1.000
_cell.angle_alpha   90.00
_cell.angle_beta   90.00
_cell.angle_gamma   90.00
#
_symmetry.space_group_name_H-M   'P 1'
#
loop_
_entity.id
_entity.type
_entity.pdbx_description
1 polymer ?
#
loop_
_entity_poly.entity_id
_entity_poly.type
_entity_poly.pdbx_seq_one_letter_code
_entity_poly.pdbx_strand_id
1 'polypeptide(L)'
;MSTFLFDDIVFGPVNSRRFGISLGVNLLPVGYKFCTFNCIYCECGWTFKADSQKHPLPKPEEIYNRLNDVLDKMKKQDKAPDNITFAGNGEPTIHPHFAE
;
A
#
# COMPACT_ATOMS: atom_id res chain seq x y z
N MET A 1 -10.97 18.44 1.95
CA MET A 1 -10.93 16.96 2.00
C MET A 1 -9.70 16.59 2.81
N SER A 2 -9.85 15.81 3.87
CA SER A 2 -8.72 15.27 4.62
C SER A 2 -8.00 14.24 3.74
N THR A 3 -6.72 14.46 3.47
CA THR A 3 -5.87 13.53 2.75
C THR A 3 -5.63 12.29 3.62
N PHE A 4 -5.89 11.09 3.08
CA PHE A 4 -5.55 9.84 3.74
C PHE A 4 -4.36 9.19 3.01
N LEU A 5 -3.24 9.05 3.70
CA LEU A 5 -2.04 8.39 3.19
C LEU A 5 -1.63 7.30 4.17
N PHE A 6 -1.19 6.17 3.62
CA PHE A 6 -0.64 5.07 4.39
C PHE A 6 0.79 5.40 4.80
N ASP A 7 1.11 5.15 6.06
CA ASP A 7 2.40 5.36 6.71
C ASP A 7 3.25 4.08 6.79
N ASP A 8 2.71 2.94 6.34
CA ASP A 8 3.38 1.64 6.30
C ASP A 8 3.25 1.01 4.90
N ILE A 9 4.15 0.06 4.61
CA ILE A 9 4.13 -0.75 3.38
C ILE A 9 2.95 -1.73 3.41
N VAL A 10 2.61 -2.25 4.60
CA VAL A 10 1.51 -3.20 4.77
C VAL A 10 0.50 -2.64 5.76
N PHE A 11 -0.76 -2.54 5.35
CA PHE A 11 -1.84 -1.96 6.15
C PHE A 11 -3.04 -2.90 6.26
N GLY A 12 -3.82 -2.72 7.33
CA GLY A 12 -4.86 -3.64 7.75
C GLY A 12 -4.42 -4.46 8.97
N PRO A 13 -5.09 -5.60 9.26
CA PRO A 13 -6.17 -6.20 8.49
C PRO A 13 -7.46 -5.37 8.50
N VAL A 14 -8.13 -5.32 7.35
CA VAL A 14 -9.44 -4.66 7.18
C VAL A 14 -10.52 -5.72 7.07
N ASN A 15 -11.57 -5.63 7.89
CA ASN A 15 -12.76 -6.46 7.75
C ASN A 15 -13.60 -5.95 6.58
N SER A 16 -13.27 -6.43 5.38
CA SER A 16 -13.96 -6.11 4.14
C SER A 16 -15.27 -6.88 4.04
N ARG A 17 -16.35 -6.18 3.69
CA ARG A 17 -17.64 -6.82 3.36
C ARG A 17 -17.57 -7.70 2.12
N ARG A 18 -16.61 -7.44 1.22
CA ARG A 18 -16.45 -8.13 -0.08
C ARG A 18 -15.37 -9.20 -0.05
N PHE A 19 -14.30 -8.97 0.71
CA PHE A 19 -13.06 -9.75 0.67
C PHE A 19 -12.68 -10.38 2.01
N GLY A 20 -13.58 -10.38 3.00
CA GLY A 20 -13.28 -10.92 4.33
C GLY A 20 -12.18 -10.13 5.04
N ILE A 21 -11.28 -10.82 5.73
CA ILE A 21 -10.09 -10.25 6.35
C ILE A 21 -9.08 -9.93 5.23
N SER A 22 -8.99 -8.67 4.82
CA SER A 22 -8.12 -8.25 3.72
C SER A 22 -6.89 -7.51 4.24
N LEU A 23 -5.75 -7.77 3.61
CA LEU A 23 -4.51 -7.04 3.81
C LEU A 23 -4.21 -6.16 2.59
N GLY A 24 -3.76 -4.94 2.83
CA GLY A 24 -3.32 -4.03 1.79
C GLY A 24 -1.80 -3.92 1.75
N VAL A 25 -1.23 -3.80 0.55
CA VAL A 25 0.21 -3.66 0.31
C VAL A 25 0.45 -2.43 -0.56
N ASN A 26 1.07 -1.42 0.03
CA ASN A 26 1.46 -0.17 -0.60
C ASN A 26 2.86 -0.31 -1.22
N LEU A 27 2.91 -0.38 -2.56
CA LEU A 27 4.15 -0.44 -3.34
C LEU A 27 4.78 0.94 -3.58
N LEU A 28 4.18 1.99 -3.02
CA LEU A 28 4.55 3.38 -3.27
C LEU A 28 5.08 4.02 -1.98
N PRO A 29 5.69 5.22 -2.04
CA PRO A 29 6.29 5.82 -0.86
C PRO A 29 5.27 6.01 0.26
N VAL A 30 5.67 5.73 1.49
CA VAL A 30 4.85 5.98 2.67
C VAL A 30 4.69 7.49 2.88
N GLY A 31 3.49 7.92 3.27
CA GLY A 31 3.19 9.33 3.53
C GLY A 31 3.24 10.26 2.31
N TYR A 32 3.34 9.73 1.08
CA TYR A 32 3.36 10.55 -0.13
C TYR A 32 2.56 9.92 -1.27
N LYS A 33 1.69 10.70 -1.91
CA LYS A 33 0.93 10.25 -3.07
C LYS A 33 1.80 10.21 -4.33
N PHE A 34 2.08 9.01 -4.82
CA PHE A 34 2.85 8.78 -6.04
C PHE A 34 1.93 8.18 -7.13
N CYS A 35 1.45 9.00 -8.06
CA CYS A 35 0.47 8.57 -9.05
C CYS A 35 0.62 9.38 -10.34
N THR A 36 0.30 8.78 -11.48
CA THR A 36 0.24 9.47 -12.78
C THR A 36 -1.09 10.20 -13.02
N PHE A 37 -2.12 9.88 -12.23
CA PHE A 37 -3.43 10.50 -12.29
C PHE A 37 -3.62 11.56 -11.21
N ASN A 38 -4.54 12.50 -11.43
CA ASN A 38 -4.91 13.54 -10.47
C ASN A 38 -6.44 13.62 -10.29
N CYS A 39 -7.05 12.50 -9.88
CA CYS A 39 -8.51 12.38 -9.77
C CYS A 39 -9.09 13.30 -8.70
N ILE A 40 -10.16 14.03 -9.04
CA ILE A 40 -10.87 14.96 -8.14
C ILE A 40 -11.50 14.28 -6.91
N TYR A 41 -11.73 12.97 -6.99
CA TYR A 41 -12.33 12.14 -5.94
C TYR A 41 -11.31 11.27 -5.19
N CYS A 42 -10.01 11.49 -5.39
CA CYS A 42 -8.98 10.67 -4.76
C CYS A 42 -8.89 10.94 -3.25
N GLU A 43 -9.05 9.90 -2.43
CA GLU A 43 -8.88 9.97 -0.97
C GLU A 43 -7.45 10.28 -0.52
N CYS A 44 -6.46 9.91 -1.35
CA CYS A 44 -5.05 10.28 -1.18
C CYS A 44 -4.77 11.76 -1.53
N GLY A 45 -5.80 12.56 -1.84
CA GLY A 45 -5.70 13.97 -2.14
C GLY A 45 -5.11 14.28 -3.51
N TRP A 46 -4.56 15.48 -3.66
CA TRP A 46 -4.01 15.96 -4.93
C TRP A 46 -2.65 15.35 -5.23
N THR A 47 -2.39 15.10 -6.51
CA THR A 47 -1.09 14.64 -7.01
C THR A 47 -0.19 15.84 -7.23
N PHE A 48 0.98 15.83 -6.58
CA PHE A 48 2.04 16.81 -6.79
C PHE A 48 3.12 16.23 -7.70
N LYS A 49 4.04 17.08 -8.20
CA LYS A 49 5.16 16.57 -9.00
C LYS A 49 5.95 15.54 -8.19
N ALA A 50 5.98 14.32 -8.70
CA ALA A 50 6.76 13.24 -8.16
C ALA A 50 8.26 13.59 -8.19
N ASP A 51 8.90 13.47 -7.04
CA ASP A 51 10.35 13.57 -6.89
C ASP A 51 10.82 12.26 -6.25
N SER A 52 11.27 11.32 -7.09
CA SER A 52 11.71 10.00 -6.65
C SER A 52 12.96 10.05 -5.76
N GLN A 53 13.71 11.17 -5.75
CA GLN A 53 14.82 11.35 -4.82
C GLN A 53 14.34 11.71 -3.40
N LYS A 54 13.21 12.41 -3.28
CA LYS A 54 12.62 12.77 -1.98
C LYS A 54 11.71 11.68 -1.42
N HIS A 55 11.13 10.86 -2.29
CA HIS A 55 10.17 9.83 -1.94
C HIS A 55 10.59 8.51 -2.58
N PRO A 56 11.54 7.78 -1.96
CA PRO A 56 12.01 6.51 -2.49
C PRO A 56 10.88 5.47 -2.50
N LEU A 57 10.87 4.64 -3.54
CA LEU A 57 9.97 3.49 -3.63
C LEU A 57 10.51 2.35 -2.76
N PRO A 58 9.64 1.60 -2.07
CA PRO A 58 10.06 0.44 -1.30
C PRO A 58 10.61 -0.64 -2.24
N LYS A 59 11.70 -1.29 -1.83
CA LYS A 59 12.29 -2.39 -2.61
C LYS A 59 11.44 -3.67 -2.48
N PRO A 60 11.47 -4.58 -3.46
CA PRO A 60 10.78 -5.87 -3.37
C PRO A 60 11.11 -6.65 -2.07
N GLU A 61 12.37 -6.63 -1.64
CA GLU A 61 12.80 -7.26 -0.38
C GLU A 61 12.16 -6.62 0.86
N GLU A 62 12.01 -5.29 0.88
CA GLU A 62 11.38 -4.58 2.00
C GLU A 62 9.88 -4.92 2.09
N ILE A 63 9.21 -5.00 0.94
CA ILE A 63 7.81 -5.42 0.84
C ILE A 63 7.65 -6.85 1.33
N TYR A 64 8.48 -7.77 0.83
CA TYR A 64 8.46 -9.17 1.21
C TYR A 64 8.67 -9.36 2.72
N ASN A 65 9.70 -8.73 3.29
CA ASN A 65 10.01 -8.82 4.72
C ASN A 65 8.87 -8.26 5.56
N ARG A 66 8.35 -7.07 5.21
CA ARG A 66 7.24 -6.46 5.96
C ARG A 66 5.97 -7.30 5.88
N LEU A 67 5.66 -7.85 4.71
CA LEU A 67 4.50 -8.71 4.51
C LEU A 67 4.61 -9.99 5.35
N ASN A 68 5.76 -10.65 5.33
CA ASN A 68 6.00 -11.83 6.17
C ASN A 68 5.85 -11.52 7.66
N ASP A 69 6.40 -10.41 8.15
CA ASP A 69 6.27 -10.01 9.54
C ASP A 69 4.80 -9.84 9.97
N VAL A 70 3.95 -9.30 9.09
CA VAL A 70 2.52 -9.12 9.36
C VAL A 70 1.80 -10.47 9.31
N LEU A 71 2.08 -11.29 8.30
CA LEU A 71 1.47 -12.61 8.14
C LEU A 71 1.80 -13.54 9.32
N ASP A 72 3.05 -13.53 9.80
CA ASP A 72 3.47 -14.31 10.96
C ASP A 72 2.75 -13.87 12.24
N LYS A 73 2.56 -12.56 12.44
CA LYS A 73 1.78 -12.02 13.56
C LYS A 73 0.32 -12.44 13.47
N MET A 74 -0.28 -12.35 12.27
CA MET A 74 -1.67 -12.73 12.02
C MET A 74 -1.90 -14.24 12.23
N LYS A 75 -0.95 -15.07 11.78
CA LYS A 75 -0.97 -16.53 12.00
C LYS A 75 -0.97 -16.89 13.48
N LYS A 76 -0.13 -16.22 14.30
CA LYS A 76 -0.10 -16.41 15.76
C LYS A 76 -1.41 -16.02 16.45
N GLN A 77 -2.22 -15.18 15.81
CA GLN A 77 -3.52 -14.72 16.32
C GLN A 77 -4.70 -15.50 15.74
N ASP A 78 -4.46 -16.55 14.95
CA ASP A 78 -5.48 -17.32 14.22
C ASP A 78 -6.38 -16.43 13.34
N LYS A 79 -5.78 -15.43 12.70
CA LYS A 79 -6.46 -14.45 11.84
C LYS A 79 -5.77 -14.35 10.48
N ALA A 80 -5.64 -15.48 9.77
CA ALA A 80 -5.08 -15.46 8.42
C ALA A 80 -5.90 -14.53 7.50
N PRO A 81 -5.27 -13.74 6.61
CA PRO A 81 -6.02 -12.93 5.67
C PRO A 81 -6.63 -13.81 4.58
N ASP A 82 -7.86 -13.48 4.18
CA ASP A 82 -8.54 -14.10 3.05
C ASP A 82 -8.00 -13.56 1.72
N ASN A 83 -7.52 -12.32 1.70
CA ASN A 83 -7.06 -11.62 0.49
C ASN A 83 -5.88 -10.69 0.78
N ILE A 84 -5.01 -10.53 -0.21
CA ILE A 84 -3.93 -9.53 -0.24
C ILE A 84 -4.16 -8.65 -1.46
N THR A 85 -4.20 -7.33 -1.27
CA THR A 85 -4.50 -6.36 -2.32
C THR A 85 -3.35 -5.37 -2.48
N PHE A 86 -2.83 -5.20 -3.68
CA PHE A 86 -1.93 -4.09 -4.00
C PHE A 86 -2.75 -2.81 -4.14
N ALA A 87 -2.59 -1.91 -3.18
CA ALA A 87 -3.28 -0.63 -3.08
C ALA A 87 -2.47 0.27 -2.15
N GLY A 88 -2.60 1.58 -2.24
CA GLY A 88 -1.82 2.45 -1.38
C GLY A 88 -1.87 3.90 -1.82
N ASN A 89 -0.74 4.59 -1.71
CA ASN A 89 -0.65 6.01 -1.95
C ASN A 89 -0.62 6.39 -3.45
N GLY A 90 -1.35 5.69 -4.30
CA GLY A 90 -1.39 5.97 -5.75
C GLY A 90 -1.66 4.74 -6.61
N GLU A 91 -1.19 4.79 -7.86
CA GLU A 91 -1.42 3.73 -8.85
C GLU A 91 -0.28 2.69 -8.75
N PRO A 92 -0.53 1.46 -8.26
CA PRO A 92 0.54 0.50 -7.97
C PRO A 92 1.35 0.08 -9.21
N THR A 93 0.72 0.05 -10.39
CA THR A 93 1.36 -0.48 -11.62
C THR A 93 2.51 0.39 -12.13
N ILE A 94 2.72 1.59 -11.60
CA ILE A 94 3.83 2.46 -11.96
C ILE A 94 5.12 2.11 -11.21
N HIS A 95 5.06 1.19 -10.24
CA HIS A 95 6.26 0.68 -9.59
C HIS A 95 7.14 -0.05 -10.61
N PRO A 96 8.44 0.29 -10.76
CA PRO A 96 9.30 -0.29 -11.79
C PRO A 96 9.41 -1.82 -11.74
N HIS A 97 9.29 -2.38 -10.54
CA HIS A 97 9.38 -3.83 -10.28
C HIS A 97 7.99 -4.45 -10.02
N PHE A 98 6.90 -3.88 -10.54
CA PHE A 98 5.55 -4.38 -10.26
C PHE A 98 5.29 -5.81 -10.76
N ALA A 99 5.94 -6.21 -11.85
CA ALA A 99 5.75 -7.52 -12.47
C ALA A 99 6.65 -8.63 -11.89
N GLU A 100 7.55 -8.30 -10.95
CA GLU A 100 8.46 -9.21 -10.26
C GLU A 100 7.80 -9.80 -9.01
#